data_AF-A0A351MDC7-F1
#
_entry.id   AF-A0A351MDC7-F1
#
_cell.length_a   1.000
_cell.length_b   1.000
_cell.length_c   1.000
_cell.angle_alpha   90.00
_cell.angle_beta   90.00
_cell.angle_gamma   90.00
#
_symmetry.space_group_name_H-M   'P 1'
#
loop_
_entity.id
_entity.type
_entity.pdbx_description
1 polymer ?
#
loop_
_entity_poly.entity_id
_entity_poly.type
_entity_poly.pdbx_seq_one_letter_code
_entity_poly.pdbx_strand_id
1 'polypeptide(L)'
;MIYLACPYTHEHVSVREYRVAVAAEVVVMLWDAGLTVYSPLTHGDAMVQRVPEVEGRSHEWWMRHCLEFVRRSSEVYVLTLGGWESSRGVRQELDEAERRGLPVRGVLWDDDGRSMTVCDRLGVPVKH
;
A
#
# COMPACT_ATOMS: atom_id res chain seq x y z
N MET A 1 3.79 13.88 -2.30
CA MET A 1 3.54 12.53 -2.85
C MET A 1 3.12 11.65 -1.70
N ILE A 2 2.06 10.87 -1.89
CA ILE A 2 1.52 9.90 -0.94
C ILE A 2 2.12 8.52 -1.23
N TYR A 3 2.54 7.80 -0.19
CA TYR A 3 2.92 6.39 -0.26
C TYR A 3 1.71 5.51 0.06
N LEU A 4 1.35 4.57 -0.81
CA LEU A 4 0.25 3.63 -0.58
C LEU A 4 0.76 2.27 -0.07
N ALA A 5 0.79 2.09 1.24
CA ALA A 5 1.07 0.81 1.87
C ALA A 5 -0.07 -0.19 1.64
N CYS A 6 0.26 -1.44 1.34
CA CYS A 6 -0.69 -2.53 1.17
C CYS A 6 0.00 -3.87 1.48
N PRO A 7 -0.65 -4.83 2.16
CA PRO A 7 -0.07 -6.16 2.32
C PRO A 7 0.14 -6.82 0.96
N TYR A 8 1.26 -7.51 0.77
CA TYR A 8 1.54 -8.32 -0.42
C TYR A 8 1.43 -9.80 -0.14
N THR A 9 2.31 -10.32 0.72
CA THR A 9 2.54 -11.75 0.92
C THR A 9 1.28 -12.50 1.35
N HIS A 10 0.99 -13.59 0.64
CA HIS A 10 -0.04 -14.57 0.96
C HIS A 10 0.36 -15.92 0.34
N GLU A 11 -0.07 -17.03 0.94
CA GLU A 11 0.18 -18.37 0.41
C GLU A 11 -0.54 -18.66 -0.92
N HIS A 12 -1.60 -17.91 -1.19
CA HIS A 12 -2.45 -18.07 -2.36
C HIS A 12 -2.14 -16.99 -3.37
N VAL A 13 -1.77 -17.40 -4.59
CA VAL A 13 -1.48 -16.50 -5.72
C VAL A 13 -2.67 -15.58 -6.00
N SER A 14 -3.89 -16.11 -5.99
CA SER A 14 -5.12 -15.34 -6.22
C SER A 14 -5.29 -14.16 -5.26
N VAL A 15 -4.87 -14.30 -3.99
CA VAL A 15 -4.93 -13.21 -3.01
C VAL A 15 -3.88 -12.14 -3.31
N ARG A 16 -2.68 -12.54 -3.77
CA ARG A 16 -1.64 -11.60 -4.20
C ARG A 16 -2.09 -10.80 -5.42
N GLU A 17 -2.62 -11.49 -6.44
CA GLU A 17 -3.16 -10.88 -7.66
C GLU A 17 -4.32 -9.91 -7.35
N TYR A 18 -5.25 -10.32 -6.49
CA TYR A 18 -6.33 -9.47 -6.02
C TYR A 18 -5.81 -8.18 -5.36
N ARG A 19 -4.86 -8.29 -4.42
CA ARG A 19 -4.27 -7.13 -3.74
C ARG A 19 -3.59 -6.17 -4.73
N VAL A 20 -2.87 -6.71 -5.71
CA VAL A 20 -2.22 -5.90 -6.76
C VAL A 20 -3.27 -5.20 -7.62
N ALA A 21 -4.32 -5.89 -8.04
CA ALA A 21 -5.41 -5.33 -8.84
C ALA A 21 -6.12 -4.19 -8.09
N VAL A 22 -6.53 -4.43 -6.84
CA VAL A 22 -7.19 -3.40 -6.03
C VAL A 22 -6.27 -2.22 -5.75
N ALA A 23 -4.99 -2.45 -5.46
CA ALA A 23 -4.03 -1.36 -5.27
C ALA A 23 -3.87 -0.52 -6.54
N ALA A 24 -3.87 -1.12 -7.73
CA ALA A 24 -3.83 -0.38 -8.98
C ALA A 24 -5.09 0.48 -9.19
N GLU A 25 -6.27 -0.05 -8.90
CA GLU A 25 -7.53 0.70 -8.99
C GLU A 25 -7.56 1.89 -8.03
N VAL A 26 -7.19 1.66 -6.76
CA VAL A 26 -7.10 2.71 -5.75
C VAL A 26 -6.11 3.80 -6.15
N VAL A 27 -4.95 3.43 -6.72
CA VAL A 27 -3.98 4.42 -7.23
C VAL A 27 -4.61 5.29 -8.31
N VAL A 28 -5.32 4.70 -9.28
CA VAL A 28 -6.00 5.45 -10.35
C VAL A 28 -7.07 6.38 -9.77
N MET A 29 -7.91 5.89 -8.86
CA MET A 29 -8.94 6.72 -8.23
C MET A 29 -8.35 7.89 -7.44
N LEU A 30 -7.20 7.70 -6.78
CA LEU A 30 -6.50 8.78 -6.09
C LEU A 30 -5.88 9.78 -7.08
N TRP A 31 -5.35 9.31 -8.21
CA TRP A 31 -4.87 10.18 -9.29
C TRP A 31 -5.99 11.03 -9.89
N ASP A 32 -7.16 10.44 -10.14
CA ASP A 32 -8.35 11.14 -10.63
C ASP A 32 -8.84 12.20 -9.63
N ALA A 33 -8.63 11.97 -8.32
CA ALA A 33 -8.86 12.94 -7.25
C ALA A 33 -7.77 14.02 -7.13
N GLY A 34 -6.77 14.05 -8.04
CA GLY A 34 -5.68 15.04 -8.06
C GLY A 34 -4.54 14.75 -7.09
N LEU A 35 -4.50 13.56 -6.49
CA LEU A 35 -3.46 13.16 -5.53
C LEU A 35 -2.32 12.44 -6.25
N THR A 36 -1.07 12.83 -5.97
CA THR A 36 0.10 12.12 -6.50
C THR A 36 0.49 10.96 -5.58
N VAL A 37 0.26 9.72 -6.03
CA VAL A 37 0.44 8.50 -5.24
C VAL A 37 1.49 7.57 -5.85
N TYR A 38 2.33 6.97 -5.00
CA TYR A 38 3.21 5.86 -5.33
C TYR A 38 2.78 4.60 -4.55
N SER A 39 2.63 3.46 -5.25
CA SER A 39 2.39 2.17 -4.62
C SER A 39 3.59 1.24 -4.82
N PRO A 40 4.29 0.82 -3.75
CA PRO A 40 5.36 -0.18 -3.84
C PRO A 40 4.83 -1.52 -4.35
N LEU A 41 3.54 -1.83 -4.12
CA LEU A 41 2.94 -3.10 -4.46
C LEU A 41 2.81 -3.26 -5.98
N THR A 42 2.19 -2.27 -6.64
CA THR A 42 2.03 -2.30 -8.10
C THR A 42 3.38 -2.18 -8.80
N HIS A 43 4.28 -1.36 -8.27
CA HIS A 43 5.63 -1.20 -8.80
C HIS A 43 6.47 -2.48 -8.67
N GLY A 44 6.49 -3.08 -7.48
CA GLY A 44 7.24 -4.30 -7.18
C GLY A 44 6.69 -5.51 -7.93
N ASP A 45 5.37 -5.67 -7.99
CA ASP A 45 4.74 -6.76 -8.75
C ASP A 45 5.08 -6.68 -10.24
N ALA A 46 5.01 -5.48 -10.83
CA ALA A 46 5.42 -5.26 -12.22
C ALA A 46 6.89 -5.62 -12.49
N MET A 47 7.79 -5.43 -11.50
CA MET A 47 9.19 -5.86 -11.58
C MET A 47 9.32 -7.37 -11.51
N VAL A 48 8.65 -8.02 -10.56
CA VAL A 48 8.65 -9.49 -10.41
C VAL A 48 8.18 -10.17 -11.69
N GLN A 49 7.11 -9.67 -12.32
CA GLN A 49 6.59 -10.21 -13.59
C GLN A 49 7.59 -10.10 -14.75
N ARG A 50 8.48 -9.10 -14.73
CA ARG A 50 9.44 -8.83 -15.81
C ARG A 50 10.82 -9.41 -15.53
N VAL A 51 11.17 -9.57 -14.26
CA VAL A 51 12.46 -10.06 -13.75
C VAL A 51 12.19 -11.05 -12.60
N PRO A 52 11.81 -12.30 -12.92
CA PRO A 52 11.39 -13.29 -11.92
C PRO A 52 12.43 -13.57 -10.82
N GLU A 53 13.72 -13.36 -11.10
CA GLU A 53 14.81 -13.50 -10.12
C GLU A 53 14.69 -12.54 -8.93
N VAL A 54 13.87 -11.48 -9.07
CA VAL A 54 13.61 -10.51 -8.01
C VAL A 54 12.59 -11.04 -6.99
N GLU A 55 11.73 -12.01 -7.33
CA GLU A 55 10.76 -12.60 -6.39
C GLU A 55 11.48 -13.27 -5.20
N GLY A 56 12.65 -13.87 -5.44
CA GLY A 56 13.46 -14.53 -4.41
C GLY A 56 14.26 -13.58 -3.51
N ARG A 57 14.10 -12.26 -3.65
CA ARG A 57 14.80 -11.28 -2.80
C ARG A 57 14.23 -11.26 -1.38
N SER A 58 15.11 -11.02 -0.41
CA SER A 58 14.70 -11.02 0.99
C SER A 58 13.76 -9.85 1.31
N HIS A 59 13.00 -10.00 2.39
CA HIS A 59 12.16 -8.93 2.95
C HIS A 59 12.94 -7.63 3.13
N GLU A 60 14.15 -7.70 3.67
CA GLU A 60 15.01 -6.54 3.95
C GLU A 60 15.46 -5.83 2.66
N TRP A 61 15.62 -6.56 1.56
CA TRP A 61 15.95 -5.99 0.26
C TRP A 61 14.80 -5.10 -0.23
N TRP A 62 13.57 -5.61 -0.20
CA TRP A 62 12.37 -4.83 -0.56
C TRP A 62 12.17 -3.63 0.35
N MET A 63 12.26 -3.85 1.67
CA MET A 63 12.03 -2.80 2.65
C MET A 63 13.04 -1.66 2.57
N ARG A 64 14.28 -1.92 2.16
CA ARG A 64 15.25 -0.85 1.90
C ARG A 64 14.70 0.19 0.91
N HIS A 65 14.03 -0.28 -0.15
CA HIS A 65 13.43 0.58 -1.16
C HIS A 65 12.13 1.19 -0.67
N CYS A 66 11.21 0.38 -0.14
CA CYS A 66 9.92 0.83 0.41
C CYS A 66 10.09 1.95 1.44
N LEU A 67 10.98 1.75 2.42
CA LEU A 67 11.22 2.75 3.45
C LEU A 67 11.83 4.03 2.88
N GLU A 68 12.71 3.96 1.87
CA GLU A 68 13.24 5.18 1.23
C GLU A 68 12.13 5.99 0.52
N PHE A 69 11.15 5.32 -0.08
CA PHE A 69 9.97 6.01 -0.64
C PHE A 69 9.10 6.62 0.46
N VAL A 70 8.88 5.93 1.58
CA VAL A 70 8.19 6.50 2.74
C VAL A 70 8.90 7.76 3.23
N ARG A 71 10.24 7.73 3.34
CA ARG A 71 11.06 8.88 3.80
C ARG A 71 10.92 10.13 2.95
N ARG A 72 10.58 9.98 1.66
CA ARG A 72 10.42 11.04 0.69
C ARG A 72 8.96 11.45 0.47
N SER A 73 8.04 10.73 1.11
CA SER A 73 6.61 11.01 1.03
C SER A 73 6.22 12.12 1.98
N SER A 74 5.14 12.82 1.64
CA SER A 74 4.51 13.80 2.51
C SER A 74 3.47 13.15 3.44
N GLU A 75 2.89 12.02 3.02
CA GLU A 75 1.85 11.28 3.76
C GLU A 75 1.95 9.78 3.42
N VAL A 76 1.42 8.93 4.31
CA VAL A 76 1.29 7.49 4.09
C VAL A 76 -0.18 7.09 4.16
N TYR A 77 -0.66 6.43 3.13
CA TYR A 77 -2.00 5.84 3.08
C TYR A 77 -1.85 4.33 3.22
N VAL A 78 -2.72 3.70 3.99
CA VAL A 78 -2.76 2.23 4.12
C VAL A 78 -4.03 1.72 3.51
N LEU A 79 -3.91 0.95 2.44
CA LEU A 79 -5.01 0.17 1.87
C LEU A 79 -5.30 -1.03 2.78
N THR A 80 -6.41 -0.95 3.52
CA THR A 80 -6.71 -1.86 4.65
C THR A 80 -7.36 -3.17 4.19
N LEU A 81 -6.76 -3.85 3.21
CA LEU A 81 -7.20 -5.18 2.77
C LEU A 81 -6.90 -6.24 3.82
N GLY A 82 -7.61 -7.37 3.78
CA GLY A 82 -7.46 -8.47 4.73
C GLY A 82 -6.00 -8.85 4.98
N GLY A 83 -5.59 -8.88 6.25
CA GLY A 83 -4.22 -9.18 6.68
C GLY A 83 -3.25 -7.98 6.73
N TRP A 84 -3.72 -6.74 6.51
CA TRP A 84 -2.85 -5.55 6.63
C TRP A 84 -2.29 -5.38 8.06
N GLU A 85 -3.07 -5.64 9.10
CA GLU A 85 -2.69 -5.46 10.50
C GLU A 85 -1.52 -6.36 10.93
N SER A 86 -1.47 -7.58 10.39
CA SER A 86 -0.41 -8.55 10.68
C SER A 86 0.79 -8.43 9.73
N SER A 87 0.68 -7.64 8.66
CA SER A 87 1.72 -7.48 7.65
C SER A 87 3.00 -6.89 8.26
N ARG A 88 4.10 -7.65 8.16
CA ARG A 88 5.43 -7.19 8.61
C ARG A 88 5.90 -5.95 7.85
N GLY A 89 5.65 -5.89 6.54
CA GLY A 89 6.05 -4.76 5.69
C GLY A 89 5.29 -3.48 6.02
N VAL A 90 3.94 -3.57 6.07
CA VAL A 90 3.08 -2.42 6.38
C VAL A 90 3.40 -1.85 7.77
N ARG A 91 3.63 -2.71 8.78
CA ARG A 91 4.05 -2.25 10.10
C ARG A 91 5.36 -1.46 10.07
N GLN A 92 6.38 -1.94 9.34
CA GLN A 92 7.64 -1.20 9.22
C GLN A 92 7.50 0.14 8.48
N GLU A 93 6.61 0.21 7.49
CA GLU A 93 6.29 1.47 6.79
C GLU A 93 5.59 2.46 7.72
N LEU A 94 4.66 1.98 8.55
CA LEU A 94 3.97 2.77 9.57
C LEU A 94 4.94 3.26 10.66
N ASP A 95 5.82 2.40 11.16
CA ASP A 95 6.86 2.79 12.13
C ASP A 95 7.79 3.86 11.53
N GLU A 96 8.12 3.76 10.24
CA GLU A 96 8.93 4.78 9.57
C GLU A 96 8.17 6.11 9.43
N ALA A 97 6.87 6.05 9.11
CA ALA A 97 6.00 7.22 9.04
C ALA A 97 5.87 7.92 10.40
N GLU A 98 5.62 7.16 11.48
CA GLU A 98 5.48 7.67 12.83
C GLU A 98 6.75 8.38 13.31
N ARG A 99 7.91 7.75 13.18
CA ARG A 99 9.21 8.36 13.57
C ARG A 99 9.51 9.65 12.80
N ARG A 100 8.87 9.88 11.65
CA ARG A 100 9.00 11.11 10.86
C ARG A 100 7.87 12.11 11.07
N GLY A 101 6.85 11.76 11.85
CA GLY A 101 5.65 12.57 11.99
C GLY A 101 4.86 12.73 10.70
N LEU A 102 4.92 11.76 9.78
CA LEU A 102 4.11 11.78 8.56
C LEU A 102 2.65 11.48 8.90
N PRO A 103 1.68 12.22 8.34
CA PRO A 103 0.27 11.86 8.46
C PRO A 103 0.01 10.47 7.88
N VAL A 104 -0.80 9.68 8.62
CA VAL A 104 -1.22 8.34 8.22
C VAL A 104 -2.73 8.31 8.06
N ARG A 105 -3.21 7.82 6.91
CA ARG A 105 -4.64 7.67 6.60
C ARG A 105 -4.98 6.24 6.20
N GLY A 106 -6.20 5.80 6.51
CA GLY A 106 -6.71 4.51 6.03
C GLY A 106 -7.38 4.67 4.66
N VAL A 107 -7.33 3.64 3.83
CA VAL A 107 -8.12 3.54 2.60
C VAL A 107 -8.91 2.24 2.68
N LEU A 108 -10.23 2.38 2.83
CA LEU A 108 -11.17 1.27 2.80
C LEU A 108 -11.54 0.99 1.35
N TRP A 109 -11.59 -0.29 0.98
CA TRP A 109 -12.03 -0.76 -0.34
C TRP A 109 -13.38 -1.45 -0.22
N ASP A 110 -14.27 -1.14 -1.16
CA ASP A 110 -15.56 -1.80 -1.34
C ASP A 110 -15.56 -2.53 -2.69
N ASP A 111 -15.60 -3.86 -2.64
CA ASP A 111 -15.58 -4.72 -3.83
C ASP A 111 -16.87 -4.59 -4.66
N ASP A 112 -18.02 -4.41 -4.02
CA ASP A 112 -19.32 -4.40 -4.70
C ASP A 112 -19.49 -3.11 -5.52
N GLY A 113 -19.21 -1.97 -4.89
CA GLY A 113 -19.24 -0.67 -5.54
C GLY A 113 -17.99 -0.36 -6.36
N ARG A 114 -16.93 -1.17 -6.25
CA ARG A 114 -15.56 -0.87 -6.72
C ARG A 114 -15.19 0.57 -6.40
N SER A 115 -15.29 0.89 -5.12
CA SER A 115 -15.12 2.25 -4.60
C SER A 115 -14.16 2.26 -3.42
N MET A 116 -13.62 3.44 -3.11
CA MET A 116 -12.73 3.62 -1.97
C MET A 116 -13.20 4.75 -1.07
N THR A 117 -12.92 4.63 0.23
CA THR A 117 -13.11 5.69 1.21
C THR A 117 -11.81 5.96 1.95
N VAL A 118 -11.34 7.21 1.92
CA VAL A 118 -10.18 7.65 2.70
C VAL A 118 -10.63 8.07 4.10
N CYS A 119 -9.94 7.55 5.11
CA CYS A 119 -10.25 7.74 6.52
C CYS A 119 -9.13 8.50 7.21
N ASP A 120 -9.47 9.47 8.07
CA ASP A 120 -8.49 10.23 8.89
C ASP A 120 -7.70 9.36 9.87
N ARG A 121 -8.22 8.16 10.17
CA ARG A 121 -7.55 7.14 10.99
C ARG A 121 -7.69 5.78 10.33
N LEU A 122 -6.74 4.90 10.59
CA LEU A 122 -6.79 3.51 10.13
C LEU A 122 -8.09 2.85 10.61
N GLY A 123 -8.93 2.39 9.68
CA GLY A 123 -10.12 1.60 9.98
C GLY A 123 -11.34 2.33 10.55
N VAL A 124 -11.39 3.67 10.54
CA VAL A 124 -12.58 4.42 11.01
C VAL A 124 -13.13 5.32 9.89
N PRO A 125 -14.29 5.00 9.28
CA PRO A 125 -14.94 5.89 8.31
C PRO A 125 -15.22 7.27 8.93
N VAL A 126 -15.00 8.33 8.15
CA VAL A 126 -15.46 9.68 8.53
C VAL A 126 -16.99 9.66 8.50
N LYS A 127 -17.64 9.90 9.64
CA LYS A 127 -19.06 10.23 9.65
C LYS A 127 -19.19 11.67 9.17
N HIS A 128 -19.69 11.87 7.96
CA HIS A 128 -20.22 13.17 7.51
C HIS A 128 -21.57 13.44 8.19
#